data_AF-A0A6N6T1V5-F1
#
_entry.id   AF-A0A6N6T1V5-F1
#
_cell.length_a   1.000
_cell.length_b   1.000
_cell.length_c   1.000
_cell.angle_alpha   90.00
_cell.angle_beta   90.00
_cell.angle_gamma   90.00
#
_symmetry.space_group_name_H-M   'P 1'
#
loop_
_entity.id
_entity.type
_entity.pdbx_description
1 polymer ?
#
loop_
_entity_poly.entity_id
_entity_poly.type
_entity_poly.pdbx_seq_one_letter_code
_entity_poly.pdbx_strand_id
1 'polypeptide(L)'
;MSLRALPLVAIPLILYNLLMTFAGSTPADEFFRQPLFSIQMLKGATWSFTRGDLVIFVTMSMLFVELIKSTWTGAASLVDHGLSMLVFIICIVEFLAVNAAATSTFFFILFGALIDVVAGFTIGIRVARRDLSIGADV
;
A
#
# COMPACT_ATOMS: atom_id res chain seq x y z
N MET A 1 22.29 4.28 -2.21
CA MET A 1 20.95 3.92 -2.71
C MET A 1 20.05 5.11 -2.48
N SER A 2 19.36 5.62 -3.50
CA SER A 2 18.51 6.81 -3.33
C SER A 2 17.28 6.42 -2.52
N LEU A 3 17.01 7.13 -1.44
CA LEU A 3 15.82 6.95 -0.57
C LEU A 3 14.48 6.97 -1.35
N ARG A 4 14.51 7.45 -2.61
CA ARG A 4 13.39 7.50 -3.55
C ARG A 4 12.89 6.13 -4.05
N ALA A 5 13.72 5.09 -3.94
CA ALA A 5 13.43 3.72 -4.39
C ALA A 5 12.57 2.91 -3.41
N LEU A 6 12.34 3.42 -2.19
CA LEU A 6 11.50 2.72 -1.22
C LEU A 6 10.02 2.72 -1.68
N PRO A 7 9.36 1.55 -1.72
CA PRO A 7 7.94 1.46 -2.07
C PRO A 7 7.13 2.23 -1.04
N LEU A 8 6.31 3.18 -1.48
CA LEU A 8 5.48 3.97 -0.55
C LEU A 8 4.45 3.11 0.18
N VAL A 9 4.09 1.93 -0.36
CA VAL A 9 3.23 0.95 0.32
C VAL A 9 3.88 0.36 1.59
N ALA A 10 5.21 0.50 1.78
CA ALA A 10 5.82 0.18 3.06
C ALA A 10 5.33 1.08 4.22
N ILE A 11 4.91 2.31 3.92
CA ILE A 11 4.42 3.26 4.93
C ILE A 11 3.14 2.78 5.62
N PRO A 12 2.05 2.42 4.92
CA PRO A 12 0.86 1.88 5.58
C PRO A 12 1.12 0.57 6.31
N LEU A 13 2.02 -0.29 5.81
CA LEU A 13 2.44 -1.51 6.51
C LEU A 13 3.08 -1.21 7.87
N ILE A 14 4.02 -0.26 7.90
CA ILE A 14 4.66 0.20 9.14
C ILE A 14 3.64 0.87 10.05
N LEU A 15 2.74 1.71 9.50
CA LEU A 15 1.69 2.37 10.26
C LEU A 15 0.76 1.37 10.95
N TYR A 16 0.32 0.31 10.26
CA TYR A 16 -0.52 -0.72 10.86
C TYR A 16 0.17 -1.42 12.02
N ASN A 17 1.41 -1.86 11.81
CA ASN A 17 2.22 -2.52 12.83
C ASN A 17 2.43 -1.61 14.05
N LEU A 18 2.75 -0.34 13.81
CA LEU A 18 2.91 0.65 14.86
C LEU A 18 1.60 0.84 15.65
N LEU A 19 0.47 1.00 14.97
CA LEU A 19 -0.84 1.11 15.63
C LEU A 19 -1.19 -0.12 16.46
N MET A 20 -0.84 -1.31 15.97
CA MET A 20 -1.04 -2.56 16.71
C MET A 20 -0.24 -2.60 18.03
N THR A 21 0.94 -1.97 18.11
CA THR A 21 1.69 -1.88 19.38
C THR A 21 0.93 -1.12 20.48
N PHE A 22 -0.01 -0.25 20.10
CA PHE A 22 -0.85 0.51 21.03
C PHE A 22 -2.19 -0.18 21.34
N ALA A 23 -2.49 -1.33 20.71
CA ALA A 23 -3.74 -2.05 20.94
C ALA A 23 -3.82 -2.73 22.31
N GLY A 24 -2.67 -3.00 22.95
CA GLY A 24 -2.62 -3.66 24.25
C GLY A 24 -3.27 -5.05 24.20
N SER A 25 -4.29 -5.29 25.03
CA SER A 25 -5.06 -6.54 25.05
C SER A 25 -6.32 -6.52 24.17
N THR A 26 -6.59 -5.41 23.47
CA THR A 26 -7.77 -5.30 22.60
C THR A 26 -7.57 -6.12 21.33
N PRO A 27 -8.54 -6.96 20.92
CA PRO A 27 -8.49 -7.67 19.64
C PRO A 27 -8.30 -6.69 18.47
N ALA A 28 -7.48 -7.09 17.49
CA ALA A 28 -7.12 -6.27 16.33
C ALA A 28 -8.34 -5.67 15.61
N ASP A 29 -9.32 -6.51 15.27
CA ASP A 29 -10.53 -6.10 14.55
C ASP A 29 -11.32 -5.03 15.34
N GLU A 30 -11.45 -5.20 16.65
CA GLU A 30 -12.12 -4.22 17.51
C GLU A 30 -11.33 -2.91 17.59
N PHE A 31 -10.00 -2.98 17.76
CA PHE A 31 -9.14 -1.81 17.84
C PHE A 31 -9.25 -0.94 16.58
N PHE A 32 -9.22 -1.55 15.40
CA PHE A 32 -9.30 -0.80 14.14
C PHE A 32 -10.71 -0.29 13.82
N ARG A 33 -11.77 -0.89 14.35
CA ARG A 33 -13.15 -0.41 14.21
C ARG A 33 -13.47 0.81 15.07
N GLN A 34 -12.61 1.18 16.01
CA GLN A 34 -12.85 2.35 16.87
C GLN A 34 -12.87 3.64 16.04
N PRO A 35 -13.92 4.49 16.18
CA PRO A 35 -14.00 5.75 15.48
C PRO A 35 -12.94 6.73 15.99
N LEU A 36 -12.30 7.45 15.07
CA LEU A 36 -11.47 8.62 15.35
C LEU A 36 -12.34 9.87 15.49
N PHE A 37 -13.30 10.02 14.59
CA PHE A 37 -14.32 11.06 14.64
C PHE A 37 -15.59 10.58 13.94
N SER A 38 -16.69 11.25 14.24
CA SER A 38 -17.98 10.98 13.64
C SER A 38 -18.64 12.28 13.22
N ILE A 39 -19.35 12.24 12.09
CA ILE A 39 -20.08 13.38 11.54
C ILE A 39 -21.55 12.97 11.38
N GLN A 40 -22.44 13.81 11.91
CA GLN A 40 -23.87 13.65 11.71
C GLN A 40 -24.24 14.11 10.29
N MET A 41 -24.79 13.20 9.49
CA MET A 41 -25.21 13.47 8.12
C MET A 41 -26.58 14.15 8.10
N LEU A 42 -26.84 14.89 7.01
CA LEU A 42 -28.05 15.68 6.82
C LEU A 42 -29.35 14.84 6.92
N LYS A 43 -29.30 13.56 6.52
CA LYS A 43 -30.43 12.63 6.59
C LYS A 43 -30.48 11.80 7.89
N GLY A 44 -29.77 12.21 8.94
CA GLY A 44 -29.82 11.56 10.25
C GLY A 44 -28.93 10.32 10.42
N ALA A 45 -28.18 9.91 9.39
CA ALA A 45 -27.15 8.88 9.53
C ALA A 45 -25.90 9.42 10.21
N THR A 46 -25.18 8.59 10.96
CA THR A 46 -23.86 8.93 11.52
C THR A 46 -22.79 8.26 10.69
N TRP A 47 -21.96 9.05 10.03
CA TRP A 47 -20.75 8.53 9.38
C TRP A 47 -19.59 8.61 10.35
N SER A 48 -18.87 7.52 10.52
CA SER A 48 -17.73 7.42 11.42
C SER A 48 -16.49 7.08 10.63
N PHE A 49 -15.42 7.84 10.85
CA PHE A 49 -14.12 7.56 10.28
C PHE A 49 -13.27 6.84 11.33
N THR A 50 -12.97 5.57 11.08
CA THR A 50 -12.31 4.68 12.03
C THR A 50 -10.79 4.72 11.91
N ARG A 51 -10.10 4.10 12.88
CA ARG A 51 -8.64 3.88 12.79
C ARG A 51 -8.27 3.05 11.57
N GLY A 52 -9.08 2.04 11.24
CA GLY A 52 -8.92 1.25 10.03
C GLY A 52 -9.07 2.09 8.76
N ASP A 53 -10.07 2.98 8.71
CA ASP A 53 -10.29 3.88 7.57
C ASP A 53 -9.10 4.82 7.34
N LEU A 54 -8.45 5.30 8.42
CA LEU A 54 -7.22 6.08 8.31
C LEU A 54 -6.10 5.29 7.61
N VAL A 55 -5.89 4.03 8.00
CA VAL A 55 -4.85 3.18 7.41
C VAL A 55 -5.17 2.89 5.94
N ILE A 56 -6.43 2.61 5.61
CA ILE A 56 -6.87 2.39 4.23
C ILE A 56 -6.68 3.67 3.40
N PHE A 57 -7.06 4.82 3.94
CA PHE A 57 -6.87 6.12 3.27
C PHE A 57 -5.39 6.40 2.98
N VAL A 58 -4.51 6.15 3.95
CA VAL A 58 -3.05 6.25 3.75
C VAL A 58 -2.57 5.26 2.70
N THR A 59 -3.05 4.01 2.73
CA THR A 59 -2.69 2.97 1.75
C THR A 59 -3.03 3.41 0.33
N MET A 60 -4.27 3.86 0.11
CA MET A 60 -4.72 4.33 -1.21
C MET A 60 -3.95 5.58 -1.66
N SER A 61 -3.68 6.51 -0.75
CA SER A 61 -2.91 7.72 -1.05
C SER A 61 -1.47 7.41 -1.44
N MET A 62 -0.81 6.52 -0.70
CA MET A 62 0.57 6.09 -0.98
C MET A 62 0.65 5.32 -2.30
N LEU A 63 -0.30 4.41 -2.54
CA LEU A 63 -0.42 3.69 -3.82
C LEU A 63 -0.57 4.67 -4.98
N PHE A 64 -1.45 5.67 -4.86
CA PHE A 64 -1.67 6.66 -5.91
C PHE A 64 -0.39 7.45 -6.24
N VAL A 65 0.35 7.88 -5.22
CA VAL A 65 1.63 8.58 -5.42
C VAL A 65 2.65 7.64 -6.08
N GLU A 66 2.72 6.38 -5.67
CA GLU A 66 3.62 5.38 -6.26
C GLU A 66 3.30 5.13 -7.75
N LEU A 67 2.01 5.06 -8.10
CA LEU A 67 1.56 4.93 -9.50
C LEU A 67 1.99 6.14 -10.34
N ILE A 68 1.84 7.37 -9.83
CA ILE A 68 2.32 8.57 -10.52
C ILE A 68 3.84 8.51 -10.68
N LYS A 69 4.57 8.23 -9.59
CA LYS A 69 6.04 8.16 -9.59
C LYS A 69 6.55 7.17 -10.64
N SER A 70 5.92 5.99 -10.72
CA SER A 70 6.26 4.94 -11.67
C SER A 70 6.12 5.38 -13.14
N THR A 71 5.20 6.31 -13.46
CA THR A 71 5.06 6.85 -14.82
C THR A 71 6.10 7.91 -15.19
N TRP A 72 6.75 8.55 -14.21
CA TRP A 72 7.70 9.64 -14.44
C TRP A 72 9.16 9.18 -14.42
N THR A 73 9.50 8.20 -13.59
CA THR A 73 10.86 7.64 -13.53
C THR A 73 11.07 6.66 -14.68
N GLY A 74 11.68 7.13 -15.77
CA GLY A 74 12.08 6.29 -16.90
C GLY A 74 13.02 5.16 -16.45
N ALA A 75 12.68 3.93 -16.85
CA ALA A 75 13.25 2.66 -16.41
C ALA A 75 13.16 2.46 -14.88
N ALA A 76 12.06 1.84 -14.42
CA ALA A 76 11.98 1.27 -13.09
C ALA A 76 13.24 0.41 -12.87
N SER A 77 14.06 0.81 -11.91
CA SER A 77 15.28 0.07 -11.57
C SER A 77 14.86 -1.33 -11.11
N LEU A 78 15.61 -2.37 -11.48
CA LEU A 78 15.42 -3.74 -10.97
C LEU A 78 15.32 -3.75 -9.43
N VAL A 79 16.00 -2.82 -8.77
CA VAL A 79 15.97 -2.63 -7.33
C VAL A 79 14.62 -2.11 -6.84
N ASP A 80 13.99 -1.16 -7.53
CA ASP A 80 12.67 -0.61 -7.14
C ASP A 80 11.64 -1.74 -7.17
N HIS A 81 11.71 -2.56 -8.22
CA HIS A 81 10.84 -3.70 -8.37
C HIS A 81 11.08 -4.77 -7.30
N GLY A 82 12.34 -5.09 -7.00
CA GLY A 82 12.71 -6.04 -5.95
C GLY A 82 12.25 -5.59 -4.56
N LEU A 83 12.26 -4.30 -4.27
CA LEU A 83 11.78 -3.76 -3.00
C LEU A 83 10.25 -3.85 -2.88
N SER A 84 9.49 -3.53 -3.92
CA SER A 84 8.03 -3.71 -3.90
C SER A 84 7.64 -5.18 -3.73
N MET A 85 8.36 -6.08 -4.41
CA MET A 85 8.19 -7.53 -4.23
C MET A 85 8.45 -7.96 -2.77
N LEU A 86 9.51 -7.43 -2.15
CA LEU A 86 9.82 -7.74 -0.76
C LEU A 86 8.71 -7.28 0.19
N VAL A 87 8.21 -6.05 0.02
CA VAL A 87 7.09 -5.53 0.83
C VAL A 87 5.85 -6.41 0.66
N PHE A 88 5.53 -6.80 -0.57
CA PHE A 88 4.40 -7.70 -0.83
C PHE A 88 4.55 -9.07 -0.14
N ILE A 89 5.74 -9.67 -0.20
CA ILE A 89 6.02 -10.94 0.48
C ILE A 89 5.87 -10.78 2.00
N ILE A 90 6.39 -9.69 2.58
CA ILE A 90 6.23 -9.40 4.01
C ILE A 90 4.73 -9.30 4.36
N CYS A 91 3.94 -8.58 3.58
CA CYS A 91 2.49 -8.49 3.78
C CYS A 91 1.83 -9.87 3.74
N ILE A 92 2.18 -10.74 2.79
CA ILE A 92 1.61 -12.11 2.73
C ILE A 92 1.96 -12.88 4.00
N VAL A 93 3.25 -12.91 4.34
CA VAL A 93 3.74 -13.68 5.50
C VAL A 93 3.06 -13.18 6.77
N GLU A 94 2.99 -11.87 6.97
CA GLU A 94 2.35 -11.28 8.14
C GLU A 94 0.85 -11.59 8.17
N PHE A 95 0.13 -11.42 7.06
CA PHE A 95 -1.32 -11.72 7.00
C PHE A 95 -1.64 -13.19 7.32
N LEU A 96 -0.78 -14.13 6.91
CA LEU A 96 -1.00 -15.55 7.13
C LEU A 96 -0.49 -16.05 8.49
N ALA A 97 0.59 -15.46 9.02
CA ALA A 97 1.26 -15.95 10.23
C ALA A 97 0.89 -15.17 11.50
N VAL A 98 0.37 -13.95 11.39
CA VAL A 98 0.12 -13.06 12.53
C VAL A 98 -1.38 -12.89 12.74
N ASN A 99 -1.90 -13.42 13.84
CA ASN A 99 -3.33 -13.30 14.21
C ASN A 99 -3.81 -11.83 14.22
N ALA A 100 -2.93 -10.93 14.65
CA ALA A 100 -3.18 -9.48 14.67
C ALA A 100 -3.36 -8.87 13.26
N ALA A 101 -2.84 -9.51 12.21
CA ALA A 101 -3.01 -9.08 10.83
C ALA A 101 -4.27 -9.65 10.15
N ALA A 102 -5.03 -10.53 10.82
CA ALA A 102 -6.27 -11.11 10.31
C ALA A 102 -7.44 -10.10 10.37
N THR A 103 -7.28 -8.94 9.71
CA THR A 103 -8.27 -7.87 9.64
C THR A 103 -8.49 -7.42 8.20
N SER A 104 -9.68 -6.89 7.89
CA SER A 104 -9.95 -6.29 6.57
C SER A 104 -9.02 -5.10 6.28
N THR A 105 -8.66 -4.33 7.30
CA THR A 105 -7.71 -3.21 7.17
C THR A 105 -6.36 -3.68 6.65
N PHE A 106 -5.78 -4.73 7.24
CA PHE A 106 -4.51 -5.28 6.77
C PHE A 106 -4.63 -5.88 5.37
N PHE A 107 -5.75 -6.55 5.07
CA PHE A 107 -6.01 -7.08 3.74
C PHE A 107 -5.94 -6.00 2.66
N PHE A 108 -6.40 -4.77 2.91
CA PHE A 108 -6.25 -3.67 1.96
C PHE A 108 -4.80 -3.21 1.77
N ILE A 109 -3.94 -3.29 2.79
CA ILE A 109 -2.49 -3.05 2.67
C ILE A 109 -1.87 -4.13 1.78
N LEU A 110 -2.18 -5.40 2.05
CA LEU A 110 -1.74 -6.53 1.24
C LEU A 110 -2.17 -6.37 -0.23
N PHE A 111 -3.43 -6.00 -0.46
CA PHE A 111 -3.95 -5.77 -1.80
C PHE A 111 -3.30 -4.55 -2.48
N GLY A 112 -3.03 -3.48 -1.73
CA GLY A 112 -2.24 -2.35 -2.21
C GLY A 112 -0.83 -2.77 -2.65
N ALA A 113 -0.15 -3.60 -1.86
CA ALA A 113 1.18 -4.12 -2.20
C ALA A 113 1.14 -5.03 -3.44
N LEU A 114 0.07 -5.81 -3.62
CA LEU A 114 -0.15 -6.58 -4.86
C LEU A 114 -0.29 -5.65 -6.07
N ILE A 115 -1.12 -4.60 -5.97
CA ILE A 115 -1.30 -3.64 -7.06
C ILE A 115 0.03 -2.97 -7.40
N ASP A 116 0.81 -2.59 -6.39
CA ASP A 116 2.11 -1.94 -6.58
C ASP A 116 3.08 -2.80 -7.39
N VAL A 117 3.19 -4.09 -7.04
CA VAL A 117 3.98 -5.07 -7.79
C VAL A 117 3.53 -5.17 -9.25
N VAL A 118 2.22 -5.36 -9.48
CA VAL A 118 1.65 -5.54 -10.82
C VAL A 118 1.83 -4.27 -11.67
N ALA A 119 1.61 -3.11 -11.08
CA ALA A 119 1.79 -1.82 -11.76
C ALA A 119 3.26 -1.58 -12.11
N GLY A 120 4.17 -1.85 -11.16
CA GLY A 120 5.62 -1.76 -11.38
C GLY A 120 6.10 -2.62 -12.56
N PHE A 121 5.68 -3.88 -12.61
CA PHE A 121 5.99 -4.76 -13.76
C PHE A 121 5.40 -4.24 -15.07
N THR A 122 4.13 -3.85 -15.05
CA THR A 122 3.39 -3.43 -16.26
C THR A 122 4.03 -2.19 -16.90
N ILE A 123 4.42 -1.21 -16.08
CA ILE A 123 5.05 0.03 -16.53
C ILE A 123 6.47 -0.24 -17.04
N GLY A 124 7.25 -1.09 -16.34
CA GLY A 124 8.58 -1.50 -16.79
C GLY A 124 8.58 -2.13 -18.20
N ILE A 125 7.64 -3.04 -18.48
CA ILE A 125 7.51 -3.67 -19.80
C ILE A 125 7.17 -2.64 -20.88
N ARG A 126 6.28 -1.69 -20.59
CA ARG A 126 5.87 -0.65 -21.56
C ARG A 126 7.06 0.25 -21.94
N VAL A 127 7.89 0.65 -20.98
CA VAL A 127 9.08 1.48 -21.24
C VAL A 127 10.07 0.72 -22.13
N ALA A 128 10.38 -0.55 -21.80
CA ALA A 128 11.28 -1.37 -22.60
C ALA A 128 10.81 -1.54 -24.06
N ARG A 129 9.49 -1.73 -24.28
CA ARG A 129 8.92 -1.81 -25.64
C ARG A 129 9.03 -0.51 -26.42
N ARG A 130 8.79 0.64 -25.78
CA ARG A 130 8.93 1.96 -26.41
C ARG A 130 10.38 2.19 -26.84
N ASP A 131 11.33 1.85 -26.00
CA ASP A 131 12.75 2.07 -26.28
C ASP A 131 13.24 1.18 -27.44
N LEU A 132 12.72 -0.05 -27.57
CA LEU A 132 12.99 -0.93 -28.73
C LEU A 132 12.41 -0.41 -30.04
N SER A 133 11.22 0.21 -30.02
CA SER A 133 10.62 0.77 -31.25
C SER A 133 11.42 1.95 -31.82
N ILE A 134 12.10 2.73 -30.98
CA ILE A 134 12.94 3.85 -31.44
C ILE A 134 14.25 3.35 -32.07
N GLY A 135 14.77 2.20 -31.65
CA GLY A 135 16.01 1.61 -32.19
C GLY A 135 15.85 0.86 -33.51
N ALA A 136 14.63 0.64 -33.99
CA ALA A 136 14.35 -0.05 -35.26
C ALA A 136 14.17 0.92 -36.46
N ASP A 137 14.06 2.22 -36.19
CA ASP A 137 13.89 3.29 -37.19
C ASP A 137 15.22 3.96 -37.60
N VAL A 138 16.37 3.35 -37.24
CA VAL A 138 17.74 3.74 -37.64
C VAL A 138 18.44 2.59 -38.35
#